data_AF-A0AAN8F6D0-F1
#
_entry.id   AF-A0AAN8F6D0-F1
#
_cell.length_a   1.000
_cell.length_b   1.000
_cell.length_c   1.000
_cell.angle_alpha   90.00
_cell.angle_beta   90.00
_cell.angle_gamma   90.00
#
_symmetry.space_group_name_H-M   'P 1'
#
loop_
_entity.id
_entity.type
_entity.pdbx_description
1 polymer ?
#
loop_
_entity_poly.entity_id
_entity_poly.type
_entity_poly.pdbx_seq_one_letter_code
_entity_poly.pdbx_strand_id
1 'polypeptide(L)'
;VDPCADLYHYTCGKYIQTPGDQFSFDEGIERALHREITELLESKTPSESKAITASRLFYQKCATAENESRFNRSGGQFLLQKIHAYGYFPLIHSDQFDEDSVDVTSLLTYFNQNRTVLKAILPTVEVDPHNSSRFLITMKGGFVQNLGYLPQRWIAT
;
A
#
# COMPACT_ATOMS: atom_id res chain seq x y z
N VAL A 1 -11.70 8.51 -39.03
CA VAL A 1 -10.27 8.14 -39.22
C VAL A 1 -10.24 6.80 -39.90
N ASP A 2 -9.43 6.59 -40.94
CA ASP A 2 -9.33 5.28 -41.60
C ASP A 2 -8.64 4.27 -40.66
N PRO A 3 -9.23 3.10 -40.36
CA PRO A 3 -8.63 2.09 -39.49
C PRO A 3 -7.26 1.58 -39.98
N CYS A 4 -7.00 1.62 -41.29
CA CYS A 4 -5.71 1.22 -41.85
C CYS A 4 -4.61 2.28 -41.65
N ALA A 5 -4.99 3.53 -41.36
CA ALA A 5 -4.08 4.64 -41.15
C ALA A 5 -3.88 4.96 -39.65
N ASP A 6 -4.94 4.93 -38.85
CA ASP A 6 -4.88 5.09 -37.40
C ASP A 6 -6.05 4.33 -36.75
N LEU A 7 -5.74 3.07 -36.42
CA LEU A 7 -6.68 2.17 -35.76
C LEU A 7 -7.11 2.70 -34.39
N TYR A 8 -6.22 3.35 -33.65
CA TYR A 8 -6.49 3.84 -32.30
C TYR A 8 -7.54 4.95 -32.29
N HIS A 9 -7.40 5.97 -33.15
CA HIS A 9 -8.45 6.99 -33.27
C HIS A 9 -9.73 6.46 -33.91
N TYR A 10 -9.64 5.49 -34.82
CA TYR A 10 -10.83 4.85 -35.39
C TYR A 10 -11.65 4.16 -34.29
N THR A 11 -11.02 3.42 -33.39
CA THR A 11 -11.70 2.68 -32.32
C THR A 11 -12.04 3.53 -31.10
N CYS A 12 -11.12 4.39 -30.65
CA CYS A 12 -11.19 5.09 -29.36
C CYS A 12 -11.42 6.60 -29.48
N GLY A 13 -11.38 7.17 -30.69
CA GLY A 13 -11.43 8.61 -30.90
C GLY A 13 -12.66 9.32 -30.31
N LYS A 14 -13.80 8.62 -30.22
CA LYS A 14 -15.01 9.14 -29.56
C LYS A 14 -14.92 9.13 -28.03
N TYR A 15 -14.27 8.12 -27.46
CA TYR A 15 -14.09 8.00 -26.02
C TYR A 15 -13.17 9.10 -25.48
N ILE A 16 -12.07 9.39 -26.20
CA ILE A 16 -11.10 10.43 -25.86
C ILE A 16 -11.72 11.85 -25.90
N GLN A 17 -12.71 12.06 -26.75
CA GLN A 17 -13.43 13.34 -26.87
C GLN A 17 -14.49 13.53 -25.78
N THR A 18 -14.79 12.50 -25.00
CA THR A 18 -15.72 12.60 -23.88
C THR A 18 -14.96 13.16 -22.68
N PRO A 19 -15.26 14.38 -22.19
CA PRO A 19 -14.63 14.87 -20.98
C PRO A 19 -15.03 13.95 -19.82
N GLY A 20 -14.05 13.28 -19.22
CA GLY A 20 -14.24 12.44 -18.05
C GLY A 20 -13.28 12.86 -16.95
N ASP A 21 -13.72 12.76 -15.69
CA ASP A 21 -12.88 12.89 -14.50
C ASP A 21 -11.96 11.67 -14.29
N GLN A 22 -11.58 10.97 -15.37
CA GLN A 22 -10.77 9.76 -15.38
C GLN A 22 -9.47 10.06 -16.10
N PHE A 23 -8.34 9.89 -15.43
CA PHE A 23 -7.02 10.01 -16.06
C PHE A 23 -6.71 8.79 -16.94
N SER A 24 -7.41 7.65 -16.76
CA SER A 24 -7.28 6.46 -17.61
C SER A 24 -8.56 5.60 -17.65
N PHE A 25 -8.67 4.75 -18.68
CA PHE A 25 -9.75 3.75 -18.80
C PHE A 25 -9.77 2.76 -17.61
N ASP A 26 -8.57 2.39 -17.13
CA ASP A 26 -8.41 1.45 -16.02
C ASP A 26 -9.02 2.01 -14.72
N GLU A 27 -8.93 3.32 -14.48
CA GLU A 27 -9.57 3.97 -13.33
C GLU A 27 -11.10 3.82 -13.33
N GLY A 28 -11.73 3.81 -14.51
CA GLY A 28 -13.17 3.62 -14.63
C GLY A 28 -13.61 2.24 -14.20
N ILE A 29 -12.87 1.21 -14.62
CA ILE A 29 -13.09 -0.18 -14.22
C ILE A 29 -12.80 -0.35 -12.74
N GLU A 30 -11.67 0.18 -12.26
CA GLU A 30 -11.30 0.10 -10.85
C GLU A 30 -12.34 0.75 -9.95
N ARG A 31 -12.92 1.90 -10.35
CA ARG A 31 -14.00 2.54 -9.59
C ARG A 31 -15.27 1.69 -9.54
N ALA A 32 -15.68 1.13 -10.68
CA ALA A 32 -16.84 0.24 -10.71
C ALA A 32 -16.61 -1.00 -9.82
N LEU A 33 -15.43 -1.60 -9.90
CA LEU A 33 -15.05 -2.74 -9.07
C LEU A 33 -15.02 -2.38 -7.57
N HIS A 34 -14.41 -1.24 -7.21
CA HIS A 34 -14.38 -0.77 -5.83
C HIS A 34 -15.79 -0.61 -5.26
N ARG A 35 -16.72 -0.05 -6.05
CA ARG A 35 -18.11 0.10 -5.63
C ARG A 35 -18.75 -1.25 -5.30
N GLU A 36 -18.66 -2.22 -6.20
CA GLU A 36 -19.23 -3.56 -5.97
C GLU A 36 -18.61 -4.26 -4.75
N ILE A 37 -17.29 -4.14 -4.57
CA ILE A 37 -16.58 -4.68 -3.41
C ILE A 37 -17.07 -4.01 -2.12
N THR A 38 -17.21 -2.68 -2.11
CA THR A 38 -17.73 -1.94 -0.96
C THR A 38 -19.14 -2.38 -0.60
N GLU A 39 -20.03 -2.54 -1.58
CA GLU A 39 -21.39 -3.03 -1.36
C GLU A 39 -21.38 -4.43 -0.70
N LEU A 40 -20.48 -5.33 -1.11
CA LEU A 40 -20.31 -6.66 -0.49
C LEU A 40 -19.75 -6.60 0.94
N LEU A 41 -18.85 -5.65 1.21
CA LEU A 41 -18.22 -5.45 2.52
C LEU A 41 -19.17 -4.79 3.53
N GLU A 42 -20.06 -3.93 3.06
CA GLU A 42 -21.09 -3.26 3.88
C GLU A 42 -22.33 -4.11 4.09
N SER A 43 -22.51 -5.15 3.27
CA SER A 43 -23.64 -6.06 3.38
C SER A 43 -23.76 -6.66 4.78
N LYS A 44 -24.97 -6.55 5.34
CA LYS A 44 -25.36 -7.14 6.62
C LYS A 44 -25.84 -8.59 6.49
N THR A 45 -25.83 -9.15 5.28
CA THR A 45 -26.26 -10.53 5.08
C THR A 45 -25.29 -11.48 5.78
N PRO A 46 -25.77 -12.41 6.62
CA PRO A 46 -24.90 -13.40 7.24
C PRO A 46 -24.15 -14.20 6.18
N SER A 47 -22.87 -14.45 6.42
CA SER A 47 -22.03 -15.30 5.58
C SER A 47 -21.53 -16.47 6.40
N GLU A 48 -21.61 -17.68 5.83
CA GLU A 48 -21.02 -18.88 6.44
C GLU A 48 -19.49 -18.91 6.31
N SER A 49 -18.93 -18.14 5.37
CA SER A 49 -17.48 -18.00 5.21
C SER A 49 -16.90 -17.11 6.30
N LYS A 50 -16.01 -17.68 7.11
CA LYS A 50 -15.21 -16.96 8.11
C LYS A 50 -14.35 -15.86 7.47
N ALA A 51 -13.84 -16.10 6.26
CA ALA A 51 -13.01 -15.14 5.55
C ALA A 51 -13.81 -13.88 5.18
N ILE A 52 -15.02 -14.05 4.63
CA ILE A 52 -15.91 -12.94 4.30
C ILE A 52 -16.27 -12.15 5.56
N THR A 53 -16.62 -12.84 6.65
CA THR A 53 -16.92 -12.19 7.94
C THR A 53 -15.74 -11.39 8.48
N ALA A 54 -14.51 -11.94 8.39
CA ALA A 54 -13.30 -11.22 8.79
C ALA A 54 -13.03 -9.99 7.91
N SER A 55 -13.18 -10.11 6.59
CA SER A 55 -13.01 -8.98 5.65
C SER A 55 -14.01 -7.85 5.93
N ARG A 56 -15.28 -8.19 6.19
CA ARG A 56 -16.31 -7.20 6.56
C ARG A 56 -15.99 -6.49 7.86
N LEU A 57 -15.60 -7.25 8.89
CA LEU A 57 -15.20 -6.69 10.17
C LEU A 57 -13.99 -5.75 10.03
N PHE A 58 -13.00 -6.15 9.23
CA PHE A 58 -11.84 -5.33 8.95
C PHE A 58 -12.22 -4.02 8.25
N TYR A 59 -13.04 -4.10 7.19
CA TYR A 59 -13.55 -2.92 6.48
C TYR A 59 -14.29 -1.95 7.42
N GLN A 60 -15.20 -2.47 8.25
CA GLN A 60 -15.94 -1.66 9.22
C GLN A 60 -15.00 -0.94 10.20
N LYS A 61 -13.98 -1.62 10.70
CA LYS A 61 -12.98 -1.00 11.59
C LYS A 61 -12.20 0.11 10.90
N CYS A 62 -11.84 -0.07 9.63
CA CYS A 62 -11.19 0.98 8.83
C CYS A 62 -12.11 2.18 8.62
N ALA A 63 -13.35 1.96 8.17
CA ALA A 63 -14.32 3.03 7.94
C ALA A 63 -14.66 3.81 9.23
N THR A 64 -14.78 3.12 10.38
CA THR A 64 -14.96 3.80 11.66
C THR A 64 -13.74 4.63 12.04
N ALA A 65 -12.52 4.10 11.87
CA ALA A 65 -11.28 4.80 12.21
C ALA A 65 -11.10 6.10 11.40
N GLU A 66 -11.50 6.12 10.13
CA GLU A 66 -11.43 7.31 9.27
C GLU A 66 -12.41 8.41 9.73
N ASN A 67 -13.62 8.01 10.14
CA ASN A 67 -14.67 8.94 10.56
C ASN A 67 -14.52 9.42 12.01
N GLU A 68 -13.76 8.71 12.85
CA GLU A 68 -13.50 9.11 14.24
C GLU A 68 -12.31 10.07 14.35
N SER A 69 -12.58 11.34 14.66
CA SER A 69 -11.56 12.36 14.95
C SER A 69 -10.59 11.99 16.08
N ARG A 70 -10.96 11.04 16.95
CA ARG A 70 -10.08 10.48 17.98
C ARG A 70 -8.91 9.70 17.38
N PHE A 71 -9.12 9.00 16.27
CA PHE A 71 -8.07 8.26 15.56
C PHE A 71 -6.99 9.19 14.99
N ASN A 72 -7.35 10.42 14.61
CA ASN A 72 -6.37 11.41 14.15
C ASN A 72 -5.41 11.89 15.25
N ARG A 73 -5.84 11.92 16.53
CA ARG A 73 -4.94 12.23 17.66
C ARG A 73 -4.31 10.98 18.27
N SER A 74 -5.02 9.86 18.31
CA SER A 74 -4.54 8.61 18.91
C SER A 74 -3.70 7.75 17.97
N GLY A 75 -3.84 7.90 16.65
CA GLY A 75 -3.11 7.13 15.64
C GLY A 75 -1.62 7.44 15.63
N GLY A 76 -1.25 8.72 15.71
CA GLY A 76 0.14 9.13 15.87
C GLY A 76 0.75 8.62 17.17
N GLN A 77 0.01 8.67 18.27
CA GLN A 77 0.48 8.16 19.56
C GLN A 77 0.55 6.63 19.61
N PHE A 78 -0.39 5.94 18.98
CA PHE A 78 -0.35 4.49 18.78
C PHE A 78 0.87 4.10 17.95
N LEU A 79 1.15 4.81 16.86
CA LEU A 79 2.32 4.59 16.03
C LEU A 79 3.61 4.82 16.82
N LEU A 80 3.71 5.93 17.56
CA LEU A 80 4.87 6.20 18.41
C LEU A 80 5.07 5.11 19.46
N GLN A 81 4.01 4.66 20.14
CA GLN A 81 4.09 3.54 21.08
C GLN A 81 4.59 2.24 20.42
N LYS A 82 4.18 1.98 19.17
CA LYS A 82 4.70 0.82 18.42
C LYS A 82 6.16 1.01 18.06
N ILE A 83 6.56 2.20 17.61
CA ILE A 83 7.96 2.53 17.30
C ILE A 83 8.83 2.34 18.55
N HIS A 84 8.41 2.86 19.71
CA HIS A 84 9.11 2.66 20.99
C HIS A 84 9.31 1.18 21.34
N ALA A 85 8.34 0.32 21.00
CA ALA A 85 8.47 -1.12 21.27
C ALA A 85 9.57 -1.80 20.43
N TYR A 86 10.08 -1.15 19.38
CA TYR A 86 11.12 -1.67 18.47
C TYR A 86 12.50 -1.08 18.73
N GLY A 87 12.57 -0.08 19.61
CA GLY A 87 13.79 0.63 19.95
C GLY A 87 13.66 2.13 19.73
N TYR A 88 14.77 2.81 19.95
CA TYR A 88 14.87 4.24 19.75
C TYR A 88 15.32 4.53 18.32
N PHE A 89 14.85 5.65 17.79
CA PHE A 89 15.12 6.08 16.42
C PHE A 89 15.64 7.51 16.48
N PRO A 90 16.69 7.86 15.73
CA PRO A 90 17.40 9.14 15.90
C PRO A 90 16.52 10.36 15.63
N LEU A 91 15.53 10.25 14.74
CA LEU A 91 14.60 11.33 14.40
C LEU A 91 13.52 11.60 15.47
N ILE A 92 13.26 10.63 16.36
CA ILE A 92 12.18 10.69 17.34
C ILE A 92 12.74 10.74 18.78
N HIS A 93 13.92 10.14 18.99
CA HIS A 93 14.51 9.84 20.29
C HIS A 93 15.98 10.26 20.32
N SER A 94 16.30 11.48 19.91
CA SER A 94 17.67 11.94 19.70
C SER A 94 18.58 11.81 20.94
N ASP A 95 18.00 11.85 22.15
CA ASP A 95 18.68 11.76 23.44
C ASP A 95 18.83 10.31 23.96
N GLN A 96 17.96 9.40 23.52
CA GLN A 96 17.91 7.99 23.94
C GLN A 96 18.47 7.04 22.89
N PHE A 97 18.69 7.54 21.68
CA PHE A 97 19.25 6.78 20.58
C PHE A 97 20.76 6.59 20.79
N ASP A 98 21.16 5.32 20.88
CA ASP A 98 22.55 4.91 20.88
C ASP A 98 22.83 4.15 19.58
N GLU A 99 23.68 4.72 18.72
CA GLU A 99 24.00 4.15 17.40
C GLU A 99 24.64 2.77 17.52
N ASP A 100 25.49 2.57 18.52
CA ASP A 100 26.22 1.32 18.74
C ASP A 100 25.30 0.19 19.25
N SER A 101 24.11 0.55 19.75
CA SER A 101 23.11 -0.41 20.25
C SER A 101 22.21 -1.00 19.15
N VAL A 102 22.29 -0.49 17.92
CA VAL A 102 21.37 -0.86 16.83
C VAL A 102 21.78 -2.17 16.17
N ASP A 103 21.10 -3.26 16.52
CA ASP A 103 21.16 -4.50 15.75
C ASP A 103 20.15 -4.47 14.59
N VAL A 104 20.64 -4.07 13.42
CA VAL A 104 19.87 -4.02 12.17
C VAL A 104 19.30 -5.40 11.80
N THR A 105 20.00 -6.50 12.12
CA THR A 105 19.54 -7.86 11.79
C THR A 105 18.32 -8.23 12.64
N SER A 106 18.38 -7.98 13.94
CA SER A 106 17.25 -8.20 14.84
C SER A 106 16.05 -7.33 14.49
N LEU A 107 16.29 -6.05 14.15
CA LEU A 107 15.25 -5.12 13.72
C LEU A 107 14.55 -5.57 12.43
N LEU A 108 15.31 -5.94 11.40
CA LEU A 108 14.76 -6.44 10.13
C LEU A 108 14.04 -7.78 10.31
N THR A 109 14.57 -8.66 11.16
CA THR A 109 13.94 -9.94 11.49
C THR A 109 12.59 -9.72 12.18
N TYR A 110 12.54 -8.82 13.15
CA TYR A 110 11.31 -8.42 13.82
C TYR A 110 10.26 -7.93 12.82
N PHE A 111 10.65 -7.03 11.92
CA PHE A 111 9.74 -6.48 10.93
C PHE A 111 9.26 -7.51 9.90
N ASN A 112 10.10 -8.49 9.56
CA ASN A 112 9.73 -9.58 8.67
C ASN A 112 8.70 -10.51 9.31
N GLN A 113 8.93 -10.90 10.56
CA GLN A 113 7.99 -11.77 11.31
C GLN A 113 6.63 -11.08 11.52
N ASN A 114 6.64 -9.78 11.81
CA ASN A 114 5.43 -9.01 12.08
C ASN A 114 4.80 -8.40 10.82
N ARG A 115 5.36 -8.68 9.63
CA ARG A 115 4.88 -8.21 8.32
C ARG A 115 4.66 -6.69 8.24
N THR A 116 5.47 -5.92 8.96
CA THR A 116 5.26 -4.47 9.16
C THR A 116 6.07 -3.62 8.18
N VAL A 117 7.00 -4.22 7.43
CA VAL A 117 7.89 -3.51 6.50
C VAL A 117 7.62 -3.90 5.05
N LEU A 118 7.89 -2.94 4.16
CA LEU A 118 7.80 -3.06 2.71
C LEU A 118 8.67 -4.24 2.23
N LYS A 119 8.14 -5.02 1.29
CA LYS A 119 8.82 -6.14 0.58
C LYS A 119 10.14 -5.73 -0.10
N ALA A 120 10.45 -4.44 -0.10
CA ALA A 120 11.60 -3.78 -0.69
C ALA A 120 12.94 -4.03 0.01
N ILE A 121 12.92 -4.38 1.31
CA ILE A 121 14.15 -4.58 2.11
C ILE A 121 14.20 -5.95 2.81
N LEU A 122 13.17 -6.76 2.63
CA LEU A 122 13.04 -8.06 3.28
C LEU A 122 13.02 -9.18 2.23
N PRO A 123 13.64 -10.34 2.54
CA PRO A 123 13.57 -11.50 1.66
C PRO A 123 12.12 -11.99 1.53
N THR A 124 11.69 -12.27 0.31
CA THR A 124 10.39 -12.87 0.00
C THR A 124 10.56 -14.31 -0.47
N VAL A 125 9.57 -15.15 -0.13
CA VAL A 125 9.49 -16.51 -0.66
C VAL A 125 8.68 -16.45 -1.95
N GLU A 126 9.30 -16.83 -3.06
CA GLU A 126 8.69 -16.79 -4.39
C GLU A 126 8.76 -18.16 -5.06
N VAL A 127 7.86 -18.41 -6.00
CA VAL A 127 7.89 -19.63 -6.82
C VAL A 127 9.12 -19.58 -7.72
N ASP A 128 9.86 -20.69 -7.82
CA ASP A 128 11.00 -20.77 -8.72
C ASP A 128 10.53 -20.64 -10.18
N PRO A 129 10.98 -19.61 -10.93
CA PRO A 129 10.54 -19.38 -12.31
C PRO A 129 10.95 -20.51 -13.26
N HIS A 130 11.94 -21.34 -12.89
CA HIS A 130 12.38 -22.48 -13.67
C HIS A 130 11.78 -23.81 -13.17
N ASN A 131 11.13 -23.81 -11.99
CA ASN A 131 10.52 -25.00 -11.41
C ASN A 131 9.36 -24.65 -10.48
N SER A 132 8.14 -24.63 -11.00
CA SER A 132 6.95 -24.24 -10.24
C SER A 132 6.60 -25.15 -9.04
N SER A 133 7.28 -26.28 -8.86
CA SER A 133 7.13 -27.14 -7.68
C SER A 133 8.05 -26.76 -6.52
N ARG A 134 8.90 -25.74 -6.68
CA ARG A 134 9.85 -25.26 -5.66
C ARG A 134 9.65 -23.80 -5.34
N PHE A 135 10.12 -23.43 -4.15
CA PHE A 135 10.17 -22.05 -3.68
C PHE A 135 11.62 -21.62 -3.48
N LEU A 136 11.89 -20.34 -3.74
CA LEU A 136 13.18 -19.71 -3.54
C LEU A 136 13.02 -18.51 -2.61
N ILE A 137 14.05 -18.26 -1.80
CA ILE A 137 14.18 -17.00 -1.09
C ILE A 137 14.79 -16.00 -2.06
N THR A 138 14.08 -14.91 -2.32
CA THR A 138 14.52 -13.84 -3.22
C THR A 138 14.62 -12.53 -2.46
N MET A 139 15.57 -11.69 -2.84
CA MET A 139 15.63 -10.30 -2.41
C MET A 139 15.37 -9.42 -3.63
N LYS A 140 14.28 -8.67 -3.60
CA LYS A 140 13.99 -7.66 -4.62
C LYS A 140 14.49 -6.32 -4.12
N GLY A 141 15.34 -5.65 -4.89
CA GLY A 141 15.75 -4.28 -4.60
C GLY A 141 14.52 -3.38 -4.53
N GLY A 142 14.46 -2.53 -3.50
CA GLY A 142 13.34 -1.63 -3.27
C GLY A 142 13.07 -0.64 -4.39
N PHE A 143 11.78 -0.39 -4.65
CA PHE A 143 11.29 0.68 -5.52
C PHE A 143 11.39 2.02 -4.77
N VAL A 144 12.18 2.97 -5.26
CA VAL A 144 12.14 4.37 -4.81
C VAL A 144 10.93 5.03 -5.47
N GLN A 145 9.75 4.91 -4.85
CA GLN A 145 8.49 5.40 -5.44
C GLN A 145 8.16 6.86 -5.05
N ASN A 146 9.15 7.66 -4.65
CA ASN A 146 8.96 9.03 -4.13
C ASN A 146 9.68 10.14 -4.90
N LEU A 147 9.99 9.94 -6.19
CA LEU A 147 10.45 11.04 -7.07
C LEU A 147 9.49 11.31 -8.23
N GLY A 148 8.19 11.16 -7.98
CA GLY A 148 7.17 11.83 -8.79
C GLY A 148 6.98 13.26 -8.29
N TYR A 149 7.77 14.20 -8.84
CA TYR A 149 7.59 15.66 -8.75
C TYR A 149 7.64 16.29 -7.34
N LEU A 150 8.84 16.69 -6.91
CA LEU A 150 9.02 17.87 -6.04
C LEU A 150 9.71 18.96 -6.88
N PRO A 151 9.10 20.17 -7.03
CA PRO A 151 9.77 21.27 -7.70
C PRO A 151 11.01 21.67 -6.89
N GLN A 152 12.15 21.75 -7.58
CA GLN A 152 13.40 22.29 -7.04
C GLN A 152 13.22 23.75 -6.60
N ARG A 153 12.79 23.96 -5.37
CA ARG A 153 12.95 25.21 -4.64
C ARG A 153 13.11 24.82 -3.18
N TRP A 154 14.02 25.50 -2.49
CA TRP A 154 14.39 25.32 -1.08
C TRP A 154 15.52 24.32 -0.77
N ILE A 155 16.70 24.57 -1.33
CA ILE A 155 17.96 24.45 -0.59
C ILE A 155 18.74 25.74 -0.80
N ALA A 156 18.56 26.71 0.08
CA ALA A 156 19.46 27.84 0.30
C ALA A 156 19.05 28.57 1.58
N THR A 157 19.69 28.18 2.69
CA THR A 157 20.19 29.06 3.78
C THR A 157 21.03 28.20 4.71
#